data_AF-A0A3D4NJM5-F1
#
_entry.id   AF-A0A3D4NJM5-F1
#
_cell.length_a   1.000
_cell.length_b   1.000
_cell.length_c   1.000
_cell.angle_alpha   90.00
_cell.angle_beta   90.00
_cell.angle_gamma   90.00
#
_symmetry.space_group_name_H-M   'P 1'
#
loop_
_entity.id
_entity.type
_entity.pdbx_description
1 polymer ?
#
loop_
_entity_poly.entity_id
_entity_poly.type
_entity_poly.pdbx_seq_one_letter_code
_entity_poly.pdbx_strand_id
1 'polypeptide(L)' 'GGCPHTAIREDASINLEAVDQLNRRFPGLDLILVESGGDNLSATFSPELSDLTIYVIDVSAGDKLPRKGGPG' A
#
# COMPACT_ATOMS: atom_id res chain seq x y z
N GLY A 1 -4.68 14.21 -11.99
CA GLY A 1 -4.94 12.93 -11.33
C GLY A 1 -3.66 12.14 -11.41
N GLY A 2 -2.91 12.05 -10.32
CA GLY A 2 -1.68 11.26 -10.28
C GLY A 2 -2.01 9.78 -10.25
N CYS A 3 -1.16 8.95 -10.83
CA CYS A 3 -1.34 7.50 -10.83
C CYS A 3 -1.24 6.97 -9.39
N PRO A 4 -2.17 6.11 -8.92
CA PRO A 4 -2.20 5.65 -7.53
C PRO A 4 -0.88 5.03 -7.05
N HIS A 5 -0.15 4.34 -7.93
CA HIS A 5 1.15 3.74 -7.59
C HIS A 5 2.21 4.77 -7.21
N THR A 6 2.18 5.99 -7.76
CA THR A 6 3.15 7.04 -7.42
C THR A 6 3.07 7.43 -5.96
N ALA A 7 1.86 7.62 -5.45
CA ALA A 7 1.65 8.04 -4.06
C ALA A 7 2.11 7.00 -3.03
N ILE A 8 2.22 5.73 -3.41
CA ILE A 8 2.63 4.65 -2.51
C ILE A 8 4.04 4.12 -2.78
N ARG A 9 4.67 4.51 -3.90
CA ARG A 9 5.94 3.94 -4.36
C ARG A 9 6.96 5.00 -4.77
N GLU A 10 6.73 5.67 -5.90
CA GLU A 10 7.74 6.58 -6.47
C GLU A 10 7.88 7.90 -5.70
N ASP A 11 6.78 8.41 -5.15
CA ASP A 11 6.75 9.60 -4.31
C ASP A 11 5.75 9.41 -3.16
N ALA A 12 6.23 8.78 -2.09
CA ALA A 12 5.47 8.52 -0.88
C ALA A 12 5.49 9.68 0.12
N SER A 13 6.04 10.85 -0.24
CA SER A 13 6.33 11.94 0.70
C SER A 13 5.12 12.39 1.51
N ILE A 14 3.96 12.56 0.88
CA ILE A 14 2.71 12.97 1.55
C ILE A 14 2.25 11.91 2.56
N ASN A 15 2.39 10.63 2.22
CA ASN A 15 2.00 9.54 3.11
C ASN A 15 2.97 9.42 4.30
N LEU A 16 4.28 9.61 4.07
CA LEU A 16 5.29 9.63 5.13
C LEU A 16 5.05 10.80 6.11
N GLU A 17 4.69 11.97 5.59
CA GLU A 17 4.33 13.11 6.44
C GLU A 17 3.09 12.80 7.30
N ALA A 18 2.06 12.18 6.72
CA ALA A 18 0.88 11.77 7.47
C ALA A 18 1.20 10.72 8.55
N VAL A 19 2.08 9.76 8.26
CA VAL A 19 2.56 8.76 9.22
C VAL A 19 3.30 9.43 10.40
N ASP A 20 4.18 10.40 10.12
CA ASP A 20 4.87 11.16 11.17
C ASP A 20 3.90 11.97 12.04
N GLN A 21 2.89 12.60 11.43
CA GLN A 21 1.84 13.30 12.18
C GLN A 21 1.05 12.36 13.11
N LEU A 22 0.72 11.14 12.65
CA LEU A 22 0.01 10.14 13.47
C LEU A 22 0.87 9.66 14.65
N ASN A 23 2.16 9.39 14.41
CA ASN A 23 3.10 8.99 15.46
C ASN A 23 3.22 10.07 16.56
N ARG A 24 3.27 11.35 16.17
CA ARG A 24 3.30 12.46 17.15
C ARG A 24 1.98 12.61 17.89
N ARG A 25 0.86 12.39 17.21
CA ARG A 25 -0.49 12.56 17.77
C ARG A 25 -0.86 11.47 18.78
N PHE A 26 -0.35 10.25 18.61
CA PHE A 26 -0.70 9.10 19.43
C PHE A 26 0.56 8.46 20.05
N PRO A 27 1.02 8.95 21.22
CA PRO A 27 2.13 8.34 21.95
C PRO A 27 1.74 6.92 22.40
N GLY A 28 2.41 5.89 21.84
CA GLY A 28 2.07 4.47 22.05
C GLY A 28 1.33 3.81 20.89
N LEU A 29 1.36 4.41 19.69
CA LEU A 29 0.84 3.80 18.48
C LEU A 29 1.67 2.56 18.09
N ASP A 30 1.02 1.39 18.06
CA ASP A 30 1.68 0.12 17.72
C ASP A 30 1.62 -0.23 16.21
N LEU A 31 0.59 0.27 15.51
CA LEU A 31 0.31 -0.10 14.12
C LEU A 31 -0.38 1.04 13.36
N ILE A 32 0.04 1.26 12.11
CA ILE A 32 -0.63 2.12 11.14
C ILE A 32 -1.02 1.27 9.92
N LEU A 33 -2.27 1.40 9.49
CA LEU A 33 -2.75 0.81 8.24
C LEU A 33 -2.79 1.89 7.16
N VAL A 34 -2.11 1.65 6.04
CA VAL A 34 -2.13 2.52 4.87
C VAL A 34 -2.84 1.78 3.73
N GLU A 35 -3.98 2.31 3.31
CA GLU A 35 -4.73 1.79 2.16
C GLU A 35 -4.31 2.52 0.89
N SER A 36 -3.96 1.78 -0.17
CA SER A 36 -3.72 2.38 -1.48
C SER A 36 -5.04 2.75 -2.14
N GLY A 37 -5.01 3.65 -3.14
CA GLY A 37 -6.21 4.02 -3.90
C GLY A 37 -6.81 2.90 -4.79
N GLY A 38 -6.29 1.67 -4.70
CA GLY A 38 -6.58 0.58 -5.63
C GLY A 38 -5.83 0.74 -6.94
N ASP A 39 -5.19 -0.33 -7.40
CA ASP A 39 -4.51 -0.41 -8.68
C ASP A 39 -4.45 -1.88 -9.14
N ASN A 40 -3.77 -2.13 -10.24
CA ASN A 40 -3.48 -3.46 -10.73
C ASN A 40 -2.42 -4.18 -9.87
N LEU A 41 -2.17 -5.44 -10.21
CA LEU A 41 -1.31 -6.35 -9.45
C LEU A 41 0.18 -6.00 -9.40
N SER A 42 0.64 -5.08 -10.24
CA SER A 42 2.03 -4.61 -10.21
C SER A 42 2.27 -3.49 -9.21
N ALA A 43 1.21 -2.90 -8.63
CA ALA A 43 1.35 -1.84 -7.64
C ALA A 43 1.96 -2.41 -6.37
N THR A 44 3.05 -1.83 -5.89
CA THR A 44 3.77 -2.24 -4.68
C THR A 44 4.00 -1.03 -3.80
N PHE A 45 3.95 -1.18 -2.49
CA PHE A 45 4.36 -0.12 -1.58
C PHE A 45 5.88 0.05 -1.57
N SER A 46 6.34 1.29 -1.39
CA SER A 46 7.74 1.58 -1.08
C SER A 46 8.12 0.93 0.26
N PRO A 47 9.31 0.31 0.36
CA PRO A 47 9.84 -0.15 1.66
C PRO A 47 10.00 0.98 2.68
N GLU A 48 10.08 2.23 2.23
CA GLU A 48 10.14 3.39 3.14
C GLU A 48 8.76 3.71 3.76
N LEU A 49 7.67 3.31 3.10
CA LEU A 49 6.30 3.60 3.53
C LEU A 49 5.66 2.43 4.31
N SER A 50 6.01 1.18 3.99
CA SER A 50 5.40 0.02 4.65
C SER A 50 6.42 -1.06 5.00
N ASP A 51 6.38 -1.52 6.25
CA ASP A 51 7.14 -2.69 6.70
C ASP A 51 6.57 -4.00 6.15
N LEU A 52 5.24 -4.08 6.05
CA LEU A 52 4.49 -5.23 5.56
C LEU A 52 3.41 -4.78 4.59
N THR A 53 3.12 -5.62 3.59
CA THR A 53 2.10 -5.34 2.58
C THR A 53 1.09 -6.48 2.51
N ILE A 54 -0.20 -6.14 2.52
CA ILE A 54 -1.31 -7.06 2.29
C ILE A 54 -1.95 -6.71 0.95
N TYR A 55 -2.02 -7.68 0.02
CA TYR A 55 -2.77 -7.54 -1.21
C TYR A 55 -4.17 -8.12 -1.05
N VAL A 56 -5.17 -7.31 -1.34
CA VAL A 56 -6.57 -7.72 -1.31
C VAL A 56 -7.06 -7.91 -2.75
N ILE A 57 -7.54 -9.12 -3.04
CA ILE A 57 -8.13 -9.49 -4.33
C ILE A 57 -9.50 -10.11 -4.09
N ASP A 58 -10.42 -9.95 -5.03
CA ASP A 58 -11.77 -10.51 -4.94
C ASP A 58 -11.98 -11.65 -5.95
N VAL A 59 -12.84 -12.60 -5.58
CA VAL A 59 -13.17 -13.76 -6.46
C VAL A 59 -13.91 -13.31 -7.72
N SER A 60 -14.70 -12.23 -7.66
CA SER A 60 -15.48 -11.73 -8.79
C SER A 60 -14.64 -11.10 -9.90
N ALA A 61 -13.38 -10.71 -9.64
CA ALA A 61 -12.43 -10.24 -10.65
C ALA A 61 -12.05 -11.34 -11.66
N GLY A 62 -12.30 -12.61 -11.33
CA GLY A 62 -12.16 -13.75 -12.22
C GLY A 62 -10.73 -14.08 -12.63
N ASP A 63 -10.59 -14.83 -13.73
CA ASP A 63 -9.32 -15.43 -14.19
C ASP A 63 -8.25 -14.43 -14.70
N LYS A 64 -8.49 -13.12 -14.58
CA LYS A 64 -7.50 -12.08 -14.91
C LYS A 64 -6.46 -11.87 -13.81
N LEU A 65 -6.67 -12.44 -12.63
CA LEU A 65 -5.69 -12.53 -11.55
C LEU A 65 -4.75 -13.72 -11.83
N PRO A 66 -3.42 -13.58 -11.75
CA PRO A 66 -2.48 -14.67 -11.95
C PRO A 66 -2.81 -15.78 -10.96
N ARG A 67 -2.94 -16.99 -11.52
CA ARG A 67 -3.29 -18.20 -10.77
C ARG A 67 -2.42 -18.30 -9.52
N LYS A 68 -3.05 -18.66 -8.39
CA LYS A 68 -2.40 -18.97 -7.08
C LYS A 68 -1.08 -19.74 -7.23
N GLY A 69 -0.03 -18.99 -7.42
CA GLY A 69 1.37 -19.35 -7.44
C GLY A 69 2.01 -17.99 -7.24
N GLY A 70 2.48 -17.72 -6.02
CA GLY A 70 3.03 -16.42 -5.66
C GLY A 70 4.19 -16.00 -6.56
N PRO A 71 4.89 -14.89 -6.27
CA PRO A 71 6.15 -14.59 -6.95
C PRO A 71 7.10 -15.80 -6.83
N GLY A 72 7.23 -16.55 -7.92
CA GLY A 72 7.89 -17.86 -8.04
C GLY A 72 7.61 -18.51 -9.38
#